data_AF-A0AA35XG70-F1
#
_entry.id   AF-A0AA35XG70-F1
#
_cell.length_a   1.000
_cell.length_b   1.000
_cell.length_c   1.000
_cell.angle_alpha   90.00
_cell.angle_beta   90.00
_cell.angle_gamma   90.00
#
_symmetry.space_group_name_H-M   'P 1'
#
loop_
_entity.id
_entity.type
_entity.pdbx_description
1 polymer ?
#
loop_
_entity_poly.entity_id
_entity_poly.type
_entity_poly.pdbx_seq_one_letter_code
_entity_poly.pdbx_strand_id
1 'polypeptide(L)'
;MATALPPAPAELDIHRAPGAEPSPRDAGGFVGLPSTSSAATTGTRVKPVTLCVFTMKEGESVQAVYPSGRFTTVSQIHETVMAALGLPSEVVDCFSIWLSSKHLQLQLKSYHLPCKLFKKWKDLLSQYTNTAYDDICQDEPILTFQRNTFFPLKEERKMIDPKKKSENEKAIDLLYNEAVFNVTKTRYPLEETDYHELAGSKPPLLPWNTRERD
;
A
#
# COMPACT_ATOMS: atom_id res chain seq x y z
N MET A 1 -31.47 -6.54 39.14
CA MET A 1 -30.36 -7.52 39.25
C MET A 1 -29.08 -6.79 38.84
N ALA A 2 -28.28 -6.39 39.83
CA ALA A 2 -27.07 -5.59 39.64
C ALA A 2 -25.85 -6.51 39.79
N THR A 3 -25.06 -6.63 38.73
CA THR A 3 -23.87 -7.50 38.69
C THR A 3 -22.65 -6.68 39.12
N ALA A 4 -22.05 -7.05 40.24
CA ALA A 4 -20.85 -6.43 40.80
C ALA A 4 -19.59 -6.80 40.00
N LEU A 5 -18.72 -5.81 39.75
CA LEU A 5 -17.37 -6.01 39.21
C LEU A 5 -16.43 -6.62 40.28
N PRO A 6 -15.43 -7.43 39.88
CA PRO A 6 -14.39 -7.92 40.78
C PRO A 6 -13.27 -6.88 41.04
N PRO A 7 -12.57 -6.96 42.19
CA PRO A 7 -11.53 -5.99 42.58
C PRO A 7 -10.19 -6.20 41.86
N ALA A 8 -9.45 -5.10 41.68
CA ALA A 8 -8.11 -5.05 41.08
C ALA A 8 -7.01 -5.58 42.02
N PRO A 9 -5.91 -6.16 41.48
CA PRO A 9 -4.79 -6.66 42.28
C PRO A 9 -3.81 -5.55 42.71
N ALA A 10 -3.19 -5.76 43.87
CA ALA A 10 -2.35 -4.84 44.63
C ALA A 10 -1.01 -4.48 43.95
N GLU A 11 -0.61 -3.22 44.13
CA GLU A 11 0.71 -2.66 43.80
C GLU A 11 1.81 -3.26 44.71
N LEU A 12 2.92 -3.67 44.10
CA LEU A 12 4.17 -3.97 44.80
C LEU A 12 5.16 -2.84 44.56
N ASP A 13 5.34 -2.06 45.62
CA ASP A 13 6.29 -0.97 45.77
C ASP A 13 7.65 -1.55 46.21
N ILE A 14 8.72 -1.31 45.45
CA ILE A 14 10.10 -1.57 45.91
C ILE A 14 10.96 -0.36 45.54
N HIS A 15 11.04 0.57 46.49
CA HIS A 15 12.02 1.63 46.55
C HIS A 15 13.46 1.10 46.72
N ARG A 16 14.30 1.39 45.72
CA ARG A 16 15.58 2.14 45.77
C ARG A 16 16.53 1.97 46.99
N ALA A 17 17.83 1.71 46.72
CA ALA A 17 19.00 2.62 46.91
C ALA A 17 20.37 1.83 46.85
N PRO A 18 21.57 2.43 46.99
CA PRO A 18 22.39 2.93 45.86
C PRO A 18 23.92 2.63 45.93
N GLY A 19 24.65 2.98 44.85
CA GLY A 19 25.98 3.65 44.93
C GLY A 19 27.26 2.81 44.78
N ALA A 20 28.05 3.07 43.71
CA ALA A 20 29.40 3.66 43.76
C ALA A 20 30.19 3.43 42.44
N GLU A 21 30.67 4.53 41.85
CA GLU A 21 31.65 4.69 40.76
C GLU A 21 33.02 5.18 41.38
N PRO A 22 34.13 5.45 40.64
CA PRO A 22 35.02 4.54 39.89
C PRO A 22 36.56 4.82 40.15
N SER A 23 37.45 4.27 39.29
CA SER A 23 38.79 4.80 38.85
C SER A 23 40.09 4.24 39.51
N PRO A 24 41.33 4.48 38.96
CA PRO A 24 41.88 3.99 37.67
C PRO A 24 43.39 3.55 37.71
N ARG A 25 43.90 3.11 36.54
CA ARG A 25 45.32 3.01 36.07
C ARG A 25 46.09 1.72 36.36
N ASP A 26 46.50 1.05 35.29
CA ASP A 26 47.92 0.89 34.98
C ASP A 26 48.17 0.62 33.49
N ALA A 27 49.30 1.16 33.01
CA ALA A 27 49.73 1.18 31.64
C ALA A 27 50.69 0.03 31.30
N GLY A 28 50.73 -0.37 30.03
CA GLY A 28 51.97 -0.92 29.43
C GLY A 28 51.83 -2.21 28.63
N GLY A 29 51.88 -2.08 27.30
CA GLY A 29 52.76 -2.84 26.40
C GLY A 29 52.53 -4.34 26.15
N PHE A 30 52.37 -4.71 24.87
CA PHE A 30 53.23 -5.66 24.10
C PHE A 30 52.44 -6.43 22.99
N VAL A 31 52.91 -6.22 21.75
CA VAL A 31 52.79 -6.95 20.45
C VAL A 31 51.82 -8.14 20.21
N GLY A 32 51.21 -8.11 19.01
CA GLY A 32 51.46 -9.15 17.99
C GLY A 32 50.36 -10.17 17.65
N LEU A 33 49.58 -9.89 16.57
CA LEU A 33 48.83 -10.79 15.65
C LEU A 33 47.82 -11.82 16.25
N PRO A 34 46.87 -12.40 15.49
CA PRO A 34 46.66 -12.33 14.03
C PRO A 34 45.28 -11.78 13.61
N SER A 35 45.20 -11.45 12.32
CA SER A 35 43.98 -11.16 11.57
C SER A 35 42.85 -12.15 11.90
N THR A 36 41.84 -11.69 12.64
CA THR A 36 40.59 -12.42 12.77
C THR A 36 39.79 -12.22 11.50
N SER A 37 39.75 -13.29 10.72
CA SER A 37 38.84 -13.55 9.60
C SER A 37 37.50 -12.85 9.81
N SER A 38 37.20 -11.88 8.95
CA SER A 38 35.85 -11.36 8.80
C SER A 38 35.02 -12.54 8.30
N ALA A 39 34.24 -13.14 9.19
CA ALA A 39 33.31 -14.19 8.85
C ALA A 39 32.40 -13.64 7.74
N ALA A 40 32.64 -14.08 6.51
CA ALA A 40 31.75 -13.84 5.41
C ALA A 40 30.44 -14.56 5.75
N THR A 41 29.51 -13.83 6.36
CA THR A 41 28.10 -14.19 6.28
C THR A 41 27.85 -14.41 4.80
N THR A 42 27.63 -15.64 4.39
CA THR A 42 27.20 -16.01 3.04
C THR A 42 25.77 -15.49 2.88
N GLY A 43 25.66 -14.16 2.83
CA GLY A 43 24.44 -13.44 2.57
C GLY A 43 23.99 -13.88 1.19
N THR A 44 22.94 -14.69 1.14
CA THR A 44 22.30 -15.08 -0.11
C THR A 44 22.00 -13.79 -0.86
N ARG A 45 22.73 -13.52 -1.95
CA ARG A 45 22.58 -12.28 -2.71
C ARG A 45 21.13 -12.19 -3.21
N VAL A 46 20.37 -11.27 -2.63
CA VAL A 46 19.00 -11.02 -3.05
C VAL A 46 19.06 -10.30 -4.39
N LYS A 47 18.48 -10.90 -5.43
CA LYS A 47 18.35 -10.27 -6.74
C LYS A 47 17.29 -9.18 -6.65
N PRO A 48 17.59 -7.92 -7.04
CA PRO A 48 16.58 -6.87 -7.14
C PRO A 48 15.44 -7.30 -8.07
N VAL A 49 14.25 -6.75 -7.83
CA VAL A 49 13.08 -6.98 -8.68
C VAL A 49 12.54 -5.65 -9.17
N THR A 50 12.11 -5.60 -10.42
CA THR A 50 11.35 -4.46 -10.96
C THR A 50 9.87 -4.78 -10.85
N LEU A 51 9.10 -3.91 -10.21
CA LEU A 51 7.65 -4.04 -10.13
C LEU A 51 6.99 -2.82 -10.78
N CYS A 52 5.86 -3.08 -11.45
CA CYS A 52 5.00 -2.05 -12.02
C CYS A 52 3.68 -2.03 -11.25
N VAL A 53 3.24 -0.86 -10.82
CA VAL A 53 1.96 -0.64 -10.15
C VAL A 53 1.11 0.25 -11.04
N PHE A 54 -0.02 -0.26 -11.50
CA PHE A 54 -0.95 0.47 -12.36
C PHE A 54 -1.93 1.29 -11.51
N THR A 55 -2.29 2.47 -11.99
CA THR A 55 -3.46 3.19 -11.46
C THR A 55 -4.70 2.81 -12.28
N MET A 56 -5.87 3.28 -11.86
CA MET A 56 -7.10 3.13 -12.67
C MET A 56 -7.23 4.19 -13.77
N LYS A 57 -6.28 5.13 -13.85
CA LYS A 57 -6.18 6.08 -14.95
C LYS A 57 -5.43 5.43 -16.11
N GLU A 58 -6.03 5.49 -17.30
CA GLU A 58 -5.49 4.84 -18.48
C GLU A 58 -4.05 5.30 -18.78
N GLY A 59 -3.15 4.33 -18.98
CA GLY A 59 -1.74 4.59 -19.28
C GLY A 59 -0.87 5.03 -18.10
N GLU A 60 -1.43 5.30 -16.92
CA GLU A 60 -0.65 5.76 -15.75
C GLU A 60 -0.23 4.59 -14.86
N SER A 61 1.09 4.44 -14.70
CA SER A 61 1.71 3.43 -13.83
C SER A 61 3.01 3.93 -13.22
N VAL A 62 3.40 3.32 -12.09
CA VAL A 62 4.67 3.58 -11.42
C VAL A 62 5.52 2.31 -11.51
N GLN A 63 6.67 2.41 -12.17
CA GLN A 63 7.65 1.33 -12.26
C GLN A 63 8.88 1.67 -11.41
N ALA A 64 9.28 0.76 -10.54
CA ALA A 64 10.42 0.95 -9.66
C ALA A 64 11.21 -0.34 -9.45
N VAL A 65 12.50 -0.19 -9.16
CA VAL A 65 13.41 -1.29 -8.81
C VAL A 65 13.53 -1.38 -7.31
N TYR A 66 13.29 -2.57 -6.76
CA TYR A 66 13.34 -2.84 -5.33
C TYR A 66 14.55 -3.72 -5.00
N PRO A 67 15.57 -3.19 -4.30
CA PRO A 67 16.76 -3.94 -3.91
C PRO A 67 16.45 -5.16 -3.03
N SER A 68 15.38 -5.07 -2.23
CA SER A 68 14.85 -6.16 -1.38
C SER A 68 14.34 -7.35 -2.18
N GLY A 69 14.24 -7.24 -3.51
CA GLY A 69 13.90 -8.36 -4.40
C GLY A 69 12.58 -9.03 -4.02
N ARG A 70 12.60 -10.36 -3.89
CA ARG A 70 11.44 -11.17 -3.45
C ARG A 70 10.94 -10.88 -2.03
N PHE A 71 11.70 -10.11 -1.25
CA PHE A 71 11.33 -9.67 0.11
C PHE A 71 10.76 -8.25 0.15
N THR A 72 10.54 -7.64 -1.01
CA THR A 72 9.85 -6.35 -1.10
C THR A 72 8.45 -6.46 -0.50
N THR A 73 8.17 -5.58 0.46
CA THR A 73 6.89 -5.50 1.16
C THR A 73 5.94 -4.55 0.45
N VAL A 74 4.64 -4.68 0.75
CA VAL A 74 3.63 -3.74 0.28
C VAL A 74 3.86 -2.33 0.82
N SER A 75 4.33 -2.16 2.06
CA SER A 75 4.67 -0.83 2.61
C SER A 75 5.69 -0.11 1.73
N GLN A 76 6.78 -0.80 1.37
CA GLN A 76 7.83 -0.22 0.50
C GLN A 76 7.29 0.18 -0.87
N ILE A 77 6.39 -0.63 -1.44
CA ILE A 77 5.77 -0.32 -2.73
C ILE A 77 4.82 0.87 -2.59
N HIS A 78 3.99 0.89 -1.55
CA HIS A 78 3.05 1.98 -1.28
C HIS A 78 3.79 3.32 -1.10
N GLU A 79 4.83 3.37 -0.28
CA GLU A 79 5.68 4.55 -0.08
C GLU A 79 6.29 5.03 -1.41
N THR A 80 6.79 4.10 -2.24
CA THR A 80 7.37 4.42 -3.54
C THR A 80 6.33 5.02 -4.49
N VAL A 81 5.12 4.45 -4.53
CA VAL A 81 4.02 4.92 -5.40
C VAL A 81 3.51 6.28 -4.92
N MET A 82 3.32 6.48 -3.62
CA MET A 82 2.94 7.76 -3.03
C MET A 82 3.91 8.87 -3.42
N ALA A 83 5.22 8.62 -3.26
CA ALA A 83 6.26 9.57 -3.61
C ALA A 83 6.31 9.84 -5.12
N ALA A 84 6.23 8.80 -5.95
CA ALA A 84 6.28 8.94 -7.41
C ALA A 84 5.09 9.71 -7.99
N LEU A 85 3.90 9.58 -7.37
CA LEU A 85 2.70 10.30 -7.76
C LEU A 85 2.59 11.70 -7.11
N GLY A 86 3.54 12.08 -6.25
CA GLY A 86 3.52 13.38 -5.56
C GLY A 86 2.34 13.54 -4.59
N LEU A 87 1.87 12.45 -4.00
CA LEU A 87 0.74 12.47 -3.08
C LEU A 87 1.17 12.97 -1.69
N PRO A 88 0.40 13.87 -1.06
CA PRO A 88 0.71 14.33 0.29
C PRO A 88 0.53 13.19 1.32
N SER A 89 1.27 13.27 2.44
CA SER A 89 1.16 12.27 3.50
C SER A 89 -0.23 12.22 4.16
N GLU A 90 -1.00 13.31 4.10
CA GLU A 90 -2.37 13.37 4.62
C GLU A 90 -3.33 12.36 3.97
N VAL A 91 -3.05 11.95 2.73
CA VAL A 91 -3.90 11.02 1.97
C VAL A 91 -3.31 9.61 1.89
N VAL A 92 -2.25 9.32 2.66
CA VAL A 92 -1.55 8.03 2.64
C VAL A 92 -2.51 6.86 2.90
N ASP A 93 -3.41 7.01 3.86
CA ASP A 93 -4.36 5.97 4.25
C ASP A 93 -5.55 5.86 3.29
N CYS A 94 -5.72 6.82 2.38
CA CYS A 94 -6.78 6.81 1.38
C CYS A 94 -6.57 5.73 0.31
N PHE A 95 -5.32 5.33 0.08
CA PHE A 95 -4.96 4.38 -0.96
C PHE A 95 -4.27 3.15 -0.40
N SER A 96 -4.36 2.05 -1.13
CA SER A 96 -3.69 0.79 -0.83
C SER A 96 -3.15 0.15 -2.10
N ILE A 97 -2.23 -0.79 -1.93
CA ILE A 97 -1.82 -1.68 -3.01
C ILE A 97 -2.77 -2.88 -3.05
N TRP A 98 -3.16 -3.23 -4.26
CA TRP A 98 -4.05 -4.33 -4.57
C TRP A 98 -3.38 -5.30 -5.52
N LEU A 99 -3.71 -6.58 -5.37
CA LEU A 99 -3.39 -7.63 -6.33
C LEU A 99 -4.68 -7.96 -7.09
N SER A 100 -4.68 -7.70 -8.38
CA SER A 100 -5.91 -7.61 -9.18
C SER A 100 -5.78 -8.40 -10.47
N SER A 101 -6.80 -9.17 -10.81
CA SER A 101 -7.01 -9.74 -12.13
C SER A 101 -8.46 -9.57 -12.56
N LYS A 102 -8.83 -10.18 -13.69
CA LYS A 102 -10.23 -10.25 -14.15
C LYS A 102 -11.13 -10.96 -13.14
N HIS A 103 -10.62 -11.99 -12.46
CA HIS A 103 -11.42 -12.91 -11.64
C HIS A 103 -11.41 -12.59 -10.16
N LEU A 104 -10.35 -11.94 -9.66
CA LEU A 104 -10.20 -11.66 -8.23
C LEU A 104 -9.42 -10.36 -8.00
N GLN A 105 -9.82 -9.59 -7.00
CA GLN A 105 -9.11 -8.39 -6.54
C GLN A 105 -8.96 -8.44 -5.03
N LEU A 106 -7.73 -8.29 -4.55
CA LEU A 106 -7.39 -8.40 -3.14
C LEU A 106 -6.60 -7.17 -2.70
N GLN A 107 -7.15 -6.43 -1.72
CA GLN A 107 -6.38 -5.42 -1.01
C GLN A 107 -5.28 -6.11 -0.18
N LEU A 108 -4.04 -5.69 -0.37
CA LEU A 108 -2.91 -6.28 0.35
C LEU A 108 -2.64 -5.54 1.66
N LYS A 109 -2.13 -6.26 2.66
CA LYS A 109 -1.64 -5.67 3.91
C LYS A 109 -0.19 -5.23 3.77
N SER A 110 0.22 -4.23 4.54
CA SER A 110 1.55 -3.60 4.49
C SER A 110 2.72 -4.60 4.57
N TYR A 111 2.57 -5.66 5.34
CA TYR A 111 3.59 -6.70 5.55
C TYR A 111 3.58 -7.83 4.51
N HIS A 112 2.61 -7.84 3.57
CA HIS A 112 2.58 -8.85 2.51
C HIS A 112 3.75 -8.69 1.55
N LEU A 113 4.13 -9.80 0.91
CA LEU A 113 5.22 -9.88 -0.06
C LEU A 113 4.64 -10.19 -1.45
N PRO A 114 4.48 -9.21 -2.36
CA PRO A 114 3.83 -9.44 -3.64
C PRO A 114 4.47 -10.55 -4.47
N CYS A 115 5.80 -10.64 -4.50
CA CYS A 115 6.51 -11.73 -5.20
C CYS A 115 6.14 -13.13 -4.71
N LYS A 116 5.71 -13.29 -3.45
CA LYS A 116 5.19 -14.56 -2.95
C LYS A 116 3.73 -14.77 -3.33
N LEU A 117 2.93 -13.71 -3.34
CA LEU A 117 1.52 -13.77 -3.68
C LEU A 117 1.29 -14.05 -5.16
N PHE A 118 2.11 -13.46 -6.06
CA PHE A 118 2.10 -13.79 -7.49
C PHE A 118 2.22 -15.31 -7.73
N LYS A 119 3.12 -15.98 -7.00
CA LYS A 119 3.33 -17.43 -7.12
C LYS A 119 2.17 -18.27 -6.60
N LYS A 120 1.37 -17.70 -5.69
CA LYS A 120 0.20 -18.35 -5.08
C LYS A 120 -1.10 -17.95 -5.76
N TRP A 121 -1.05 -17.20 -6.86
CA TRP A 121 -2.26 -16.63 -7.45
C TRP A 121 -3.29 -17.69 -7.85
N LYS A 122 -2.83 -18.78 -8.49
CA LYS A 122 -3.70 -19.90 -8.88
C LYS A 122 -4.37 -20.58 -7.68
N ASP A 123 -3.64 -20.71 -6.57
CA ASP A 123 -4.18 -21.25 -5.32
C ASP A 123 -5.26 -20.31 -4.75
N LEU A 124 -5.02 -18.99 -4.80
CA LEU A 124 -5.99 -17.98 -4.36
C LEU A 124 -7.27 -18.00 -5.21
N LEU A 125 -7.14 -18.08 -6.54
CA LEU A 125 -8.31 -18.21 -7.42
C LEU A 125 -9.10 -19.49 -7.11
N SER A 126 -8.41 -20.63 -7.01
CA SER A 126 -9.04 -21.92 -6.70
C SER A 126 -9.76 -21.91 -5.34
N GLN A 127 -9.27 -21.12 -4.39
CA GLN A 127 -9.84 -21.03 -3.04
C GLN A 127 -11.01 -20.05 -2.95
N TYR A 128 -10.96 -18.92 -3.65
CA TYR A 128 -11.88 -17.79 -3.44
C TYR A 128 -12.82 -17.53 -4.62
N THR A 129 -12.72 -18.29 -5.72
CA THR A 129 -13.59 -18.14 -6.88
C THR A 129 -14.11 -19.49 -7.39
N ASN A 130 -15.16 -19.45 -8.20
CA ASN A 130 -15.67 -20.61 -8.95
C ASN A 130 -15.18 -20.57 -10.42
N THR A 131 -14.00 -20.01 -10.66
CA THR A 131 -13.43 -19.87 -12.00
C THR A 131 -13.05 -21.25 -12.55
N ALA A 132 -13.29 -21.49 -13.85
CA ALA A 132 -12.91 -22.75 -14.49
C ALA A 132 -11.39 -22.95 -14.45
N TYR A 133 -10.94 -24.21 -14.39
CA TYR A 133 -9.51 -24.54 -14.28
C TYR A 133 -8.67 -23.92 -15.40
N ASP A 134 -9.17 -23.95 -16.64
CA ASP A 134 -8.46 -23.38 -17.79
C ASP A 134 -8.28 -21.86 -17.64
N ASP A 135 -9.32 -21.15 -17.19
CA ASP A 135 -9.27 -19.71 -16.92
C ASP A 135 -8.28 -19.41 -15.76
N ILE A 136 -8.30 -20.20 -14.68
CA ILE A 136 -7.32 -20.07 -13.57
C ILE A 136 -5.88 -20.23 -14.07
N CYS A 137 -5.64 -21.15 -15.00
CA CYS A 137 -4.31 -21.40 -15.53
C CYS A 137 -3.73 -20.24 -16.32
N GLN A 138 -4.59 -19.47 -17.00
CA GLN A 138 -4.23 -18.33 -17.84
C GLN A 138 -4.29 -16.98 -17.10
N ASP A 139 -4.96 -16.92 -15.95
CA ASP A 139 -5.11 -15.67 -15.21
C ASP A 139 -3.82 -15.29 -14.46
N GLU A 140 -3.36 -14.07 -14.70
CA GLU A 140 -2.21 -13.48 -14.04
C GLU A 140 -2.64 -12.18 -13.36
N PRO A 141 -2.25 -11.95 -12.09
CA PRO A 141 -2.60 -10.72 -11.42
C PRO A 141 -1.61 -9.61 -11.75
N ILE A 142 -2.03 -8.38 -11.51
CA ILE A 142 -1.21 -7.17 -11.57
C ILE A 142 -1.27 -6.44 -10.23
N LEU A 143 -0.27 -5.60 -9.96
CA LEU A 143 -0.34 -4.65 -8.85
C LEU A 143 -1.08 -3.41 -9.29
N THR A 144 -2.03 -2.97 -8.47
CA THR A 144 -2.81 -1.75 -8.70
C THR A 144 -2.79 -0.87 -7.47
N PHE A 145 -2.80 0.44 -7.68
CA PHE A 145 -2.95 1.45 -6.65
C PHE A 145 -4.39 1.97 -6.69
N GLN A 146 -5.15 1.65 -5.66
CA GLN A 146 -6.60 1.92 -5.59
C GLN A 146 -6.97 2.46 -4.22
N ARG A 147 -8.20 2.95 -4.10
CA ARG A 147 -8.81 3.33 -2.83
C ARG A 147 -8.68 2.21 -1.79
N ASN A 148 -8.32 2.59 -0.57
CA ASN A 148 -8.35 1.71 0.58
C ASN A 148 -9.81 1.48 1.00
N THR A 149 -10.27 0.22 0.98
CA THR A 149 -11.65 -0.12 1.37
C THR A 149 -12.00 0.31 2.79
N PHE A 150 -11.02 0.35 3.69
CA PHE A 150 -11.21 0.74 5.09
C PHE A 150 -11.15 2.25 5.31
N PHE A 151 -10.83 3.05 4.29
CA PHE A 151 -10.77 4.50 4.45
C PHE A 151 -12.18 5.08 4.63
N PRO A 152 -12.46 5.83 5.73
CA PRO A 152 -13.82 6.31 6.00
C PRO A 152 -14.28 7.36 4.99
N LEU A 153 -15.52 7.21 4.52
CA LEU A 153 -16.14 8.17 3.59
C LEU A 153 -16.17 9.61 4.15
N LYS A 154 -16.30 9.77 5.47
CA LYS A 154 -16.27 11.09 6.12
C LYS A 154 -14.91 11.79 5.93
N GLU A 155 -13.81 11.05 6.04
CA GLU A 155 -12.47 11.61 5.84
C GLU A 155 -12.23 11.90 4.35
N GLU A 156 -12.70 11.02 3.47
CA GLU A 156 -12.63 11.23 2.02
C GLU A 156 -13.34 12.53 1.58
N ARG A 157 -14.54 12.78 2.11
CA ARG A 157 -15.27 14.02 1.84
C ARG A 157 -14.52 15.29 2.25
N LYS A 158 -13.72 15.24 3.33
CA LYS A 158 -12.91 16.40 3.74
C LYS A 158 -11.81 16.70 2.73
N MET A 159 -11.31 15.70 2.01
CA MET A 159 -10.28 15.91 0.99
C MET A 159 -10.84 16.67 -0.22
N ILE A 160 -12.13 16.47 -0.52
CA ILE A 160 -12.86 17.09 -1.63
C ILE A 160 -13.38 18.49 -1.28
N ASP A 161 -13.36 18.88 0.00
CA ASP A 161 -13.74 20.21 0.45
C ASP A 161 -13.00 21.28 -0.38
N PRO A 162 -13.69 22.33 -0.89
CA PRO A 162 -13.08 23.40 -1.70
C PRO A 162 -11.79 23.98 -1.10
N LYS A 163 -11.65 23.98 0.23
CA LYS A 163 -10.46 24.49 0.92
C LYS A 163 -9.23 23.59 0.77
N LYS A 164 -9.43 22.28 0.61
CA LYS A 164 -8.37 21.26 0.49
C LYS A 164 -8.22 20.72 -0.92
N LYS A 165 -9.13 21.05 -1.83
CA LYS A 165 -9.18 20.51 -3.19
C LYS A 165 -7.88 20.73 -3.96
N SER A 166 -7.26 21.92 -3.85
CA SER A 166 -6.00 22.22 -4.55
C SER A 166 -4.82 21.41 -4.00
N GLU A 167 -4.79 21.13 -2.71
CA GLU A 167 -3.73 20.34 -2.06
C GLU A 167 -3.86 18.85 -2.40
N ASN A 168 -5.10 18.37 -2.53
CA ASN A 168 -5.42 16.97 -2.77
C ASN A 168 -5.79 16.68 -4.24
N GLU A 169 -5.49 17.57 -5.18
CA GLU A 169 -5.93 17.48 -6.56
C GLU A 169 -5.58 16.14 -7.20
N LYS A 170 -4.35 15.66 -7.00
CA LYS A 170 -3.90 14.37 -7.53
C LYS A 170 -4.62 13.18 -6.89
N ALA A 171 -4.90 13.23 -5.59
CA ALA A 171 -5.65 12.19 -4.90
C ALA A 171 -7.09 12.12 -5.41
N ILE A 172 -7.71 13.28 -5.61
CA ILE A 172 -9.06 13.40 -6.17
C ILE A 172 -9.11 12.88 -7.61
N ASP A 173 -8.12 13.20 -8.45
CA ASP A 173 -8.00 12.67 -9.81
C ASP A 173 -7.94 11.13 -9.81
N LEU A 174 -7.12 10.53 -8.93
CA LEU A 174 -7.03 9.07 -8.83
C LEU A 174 -8.36 8.42 -8.40
N LEU A 175 -9.01 8.95 -7.36
CA LEU A 175 -10.32 8.45 -6.90
C LEU A 175 -11.39 8.60 -7.99
N TYR A 176 -11.38 9.71 -8.72
CA TYR A 176 -12.31 9.96 -9.81
C TYR A 176 -12.12 8.94 -10.94
N ASN A 177 -10.87 8.71 -11.38
CA ASN A 177 -10.60 7.73 -12.44
C ASN A 177 -10.98 6.31 -12.02
N GLU A 178 -10.74 5.93 -10.76
CA GLU A 178 -11.22 4.65 -10.22
C GLU A 178 -12.75 4.56 -10.21
N ALA A 179 -13.45 5.63 -9.81
CA ALA A 179 -14.91 5.65 -9.83
C ALA A 179 -15.45 5.51 -11.27
N VAL A 180 -14.88 6.25 -12.23
CA VAL A 180 -15.22 6.12 -13.66
C VAL A 180 -15.00 4.70 -14.16
N PHE A 181 -13.86 4.09 -13.82
CA PHE A 181 -13.58 2.71 -14.17
C PHE A 181 -14.65 1.75 -13.60
N ASN A 182 -15.02 1.89 -12.33
CA ASN A 182 -16.00 1.02 -11.69
C ASN A 182 -17.43 1.21 -12.24
N VAL A 183 -17.84 2.43 -12.55
CA VAL A 183 -19.12 2.70 -13.23
C VAL A 183 -19.14 2.07 -14.62
N THR A 184 -18.08 2.28 -15.40
CA THR A 184 -17.96 1.75 -16.78
C THR A 184 -17.90 0.22 -16.82
N LYS A 185 -17.33 -0.40 -15.78
CA LYS A 185 -17.28 -1.86 -15.60
C LYS A 185 -18.53 -2.43 -14.93
N THR A 186 -19.59 -1.63 -14.80
CA THR A 186 -20.88 -2.00 -14.18
C THR A 186 -20.71 -2.62 -12.79
N ARG A 187 -19.73 -2.14 -12.02
CA ARG A 187 -19.47 -2.58 -10.64
C ARG A 187 -20.25 -1.76 -9.62
N TYR A 188 -20.68 -0.56 -10.00
CA TYR A 188 -21.56 0.29 -9.21
C TYR A 188 -22.97 0.23 -9.79
N PRO A 189 -23.93 -0.39 -9.10
CA PRO A 189 -25.34 -0.32 -9.47
C PRO A 189 -25.79 1.14 -9.32
N LEU A 190 -26.33 1.70 -10.41
CA LEU A 190 -26.85 3.05 -10.47
C LEU A 190 -28.19 3.05 -11.20
N GLU A 191 -29.05 4.01 -10.89
CA GLU A 191 -30.28 4.23 -11.66
C GLU A 191 -29.96 4.84 -13.03
N GLU A 192 -30.84 4.66 -14.00
CA GLU A 192 -30.65 5.19 -15.37
C GLU A 192 -30.44 6.71 -15.37
N THR A 193 -31.16 7.43 -14.50
CA THR A 193 -30.99 8.88 -14.32
C THR A 193 -29.58 9.23 -13.87
N ASP A 194 -29.02 8.48 -12.93
CA ASP A 194 -27.68 8.73 -12.39
C ASP A 194 -26.60 8.47 -13.45
N TYR A 195 -26.79 7.45 -14.31
CA TYR A 195 -25.91 7.21 -15.46
C TYR A 195 -25.89 8.41 -16.41
N HIS A 196 -27.06 8.98 -16.73
CA HIS A 196 -27.15 10.15 -17.58
C HIS A 196 -26.51 11.39 -16.96
N GLU A 197 -26.72 11.60 -15.65
CA GLU A 197 -26.09 12.69 -14.92
C GLU A 197 -24.57 12.57 -14.90
N LEU A 198 -24.04 11.38 -14.60
CA LEU A 198 -22.59 11.15 -14.58
C LEU A 198 -21.98 11.25 -15.99
N ALA A 199 -22.66 10.75 -17.02
CA ALA A 199 -22.20 10.88 -18.41
C ALA A 199 -22.24 12.33 -18.91
N GLY A 200 -23.20 13.12 -18.44
CA GLY A 200 -23.31 14.55 -18.74
C GLY A 200 -22.37 15.42 -17.90
N SER A 201 -21.93 14.93 -16.74
CA SER A 201 -20.97 15.62 -15.89
C SER A 201 -19.60 15.66 -16.59
N LYS A 202 -19.11 16.86 -16.89
CA LYS A 202 -17.75 17.01 -17.43
C LYS A 202 -16.75 16.61 -16.35
N PRO A 203 -15.72 15.79 -16.67
CA PRO A 203 -14.65 15.50 -15.74
C PRO A 203 -14.02 16.82 -15.26
N PRO A 204 -13.66 16.97 -13.98
CA PRO A 204 -13.16 18.24 -13.46
C PRO A 204 -11.87 18.76 -14.11
N LEU A 205 -11.10 17.96 -14.87
CA LEU A 205 -9.73 18.31 -15.24
C LEU A 205 -9.19 17.74 -16.57
N LEU A 206 -10.01 17.52 -17.62
CA LEU A 206 -9.44 17.14 -18.94
C LEU A 206 -9.83 18.08 -20.09
N PRO A 207 -8.84 18.56 -20.88
CA PRO A 207 -9.07 19.38 -22.07
C PRO A 207 -9.42 18.47 -23.27
N TRP A 208 -10.64 17.96 -23.33
CA TRP A 208 -11.11 17.22 -24.51
C TRP A 208 -12.11 18.01 -25.36
N ASN A 209 -12.03 19.34 -25.35
CA ASN A 209 -12.83 20.14 -26.27
C ASN A 209 -12.07 21.36 -26.80
N THR A 210 -11.09 21.09 -27.66
CA THR A 210 -10.84 21.95 -28.81
C THR A 210 -10.83 21.05 -30.04
N ARG A 211 -12.04 20.58 -30.40
CA ARG A 211 -12.28 20.21 -31.80
C ARG A 211 -12.12 21.51 -32.58
N GLU A 212 -10.99 21.65 -33.25
CA GLU A 212 -10.76 22.65 -34.28
C GLU A 212 -12.01 22.67 -35.17
N ARG A 213 -12.77 23.76 -35.05
CA ARG A 213 -13.61 24.24 -36.13
C ARG A 213 -12.79 25.31 -36.79
N ASP A 214 -12.11 24.92 -37.85
CA ASP A 214 -11.93 25.68 -39.09
C ASP A 214 -11.96 24.69 -40.26
#